data_AF-A0A9D1VNQ9-F1
#
_entry.id   AF-A0A9D1VNQ9-F1
#
_cell.length_a   1.000
_cell.length_b   1.000
_cell.length_c   1.000
_cell.angle_alpha   90.00
_cell.angle_beta   90.00
_cell.angle_gamma   90.00
#
_symmetry.space_group_name_H-M   'P 1'
#
loop_
_entity.id
_entity.type
_entity.pdbx_description
1 polymer ?
#
loop_
_entity_poly.entity_id
_entity_poly.type
_entity_poly.pdbx_seq_one_letter_code
_entity_poly.pdbx_strand_id
1 'polypeptide(L)' 'IRKDNSQKPAYVELKKKIKEEWMTSLSLVTDPRGNLEFTGFAGEYEISCLGETKEISLKRTPKENYQEMVMG' A
#
# COMPACT_ATOMS: atom_id res chain seq x y z
N ILE A 1 21.16 5.30 -23.44
CA ILE A 1 21.70 3.99 -22.97
C ILE A 1 23.22 4.14 -22.89
N ARG A 2 23.91 3.59 -21.88
CA ARG A 2 25.39 3.66 -21.85
C ARG A 2 25.94 2.86 -23.04
N LYS A 3 27.11 3.22 -23.57
CA LYS A 3 27.70 2.55 -24.75
C LYS A 3 27.93 1.04 -24.55
N ASP A 4 27.96 0.57 -23.30
CA ASP A 4 28.15 -0.82 -22.86
C ASP A 4 26.82 -1.60 -22.67
N ASN A 5 25.67 -1.00 -22.98
CA ASN A 5 24.34 -1.56 -22.72
C ASN A 5 24.06 -1.89 -21.23
N SER A 6 24.91 -1.46 -20.30
CA SER A 6 24.73 -1.75 -18.88
C SER A 6 23.54 -0.96 -18.33
N GLN A 7 22.81 -1.57 -17.40
CA GLN A 7 21.77 -0.85 -16.65
C GLN A 7 22.39 0.37 -15.96
N LYS A 8 21.70 1.50 -16.04
CA LYS A 8 22.14 2.72 -15.37
C LYS A 8 22.05 2.50 -13.85
N PRO A 9 23.05 2.92 -13.06
CA PRO A 9 23.00 2.82 -11.59
C PRO A 9 21.74 3.47 -10.98
N ALA A 10 21.29 4.57 -11.57
CA ALA A 10 20.04 5.24 -11.17
C ALA A 10 18.79 4.34 -11.27
N TYR A 11 18.75 3.38 -12.21
CA TYR A 11 17.64 2.43 -12.33
C TYR A 11 17.60 1.46 -11.14
N VAL A 12 18.77 1.03 -10.66
CA VAL A 12 18.90 0.11 -9.52
C VAL A 12 18.45 0.80 -8.24
N GLU A 13 18.91 2.03 -8.01
CA GLU A 13 18.54 2.85 -6.85
C GLU A 13 17.03 3.16 -6.82
N LEU A 14 16.42 3.51 -7.96
CA LEU A 14 14.98 3.73 -8.05
C LEU A 14 14.18 2.45 -7.79
N LYS A 15 14.61 1.31 -8.34
CA LYS A 15 13.97 0.01 -8.12
C LYS A 15 14.00 -0.38 -6.63
N LYS A 16 15.14 -0.17 -5.96
CA LYS A 16 15.30 -0.40 -4.53
C LYS A 16 14.35 0.47 -3.71
N LYS A 17 14.32 1.79 -3.96
CA LYS A 17 13.44 2.71 -3.23
C LYS A 17 11.96 2.35 -3.37
N ILE A 18 11.52 2.03 -4.58
CA ILE A 18 10.12 1.68 -4.86
C ILE A 18 9.72 0.35 -4.20
N LYS A 19 10.61 -0.67 -4.24
CA LYS A 19 10.28 -2.02 -3.77
C LYS A 19 10.59 -2.29 -2.30
N GLU A 20 11.54 -1.57 -1.71
CA GLU A 20 12.02 -1.85 -0.36
C GLU A 20 11.69 -0.71 0.61
N GLU A 21 11.85 0.56 0.21
CA GLU A 21 11.64 1.70 1.13
C GLU A 21 10.22 2.27 1.08
N TRP A 22 9.56 2.27 -0.09
CA TRP A 22 8.25 2.92 -0.28
C TRP A 22 7.07 1.95 -0.20
N MET A 23 7.34 0.64 -0.09
CA MET A 23 6.29 -0.34 0.20
C MET A 23 5.91 -0.23 1.67
N THR A 24 4.65 0.12 1.92
CA THR A 24 4.07 0.14 3.27
C THR A 24 4.06 -1.29 3.84
N SER A 25 4.96 -1.58 4.78
CA SER A 25 4.91 -2.80 5.60
C SER A 25 4.37 -2.45 6.98
N LEU A 26 3.16 -2.93 7.29
CA LEU A 26 2.50 -2.71 8.57
C LEU A 26 2.26 -4.06 9.24
N SER A 27 2.69 -4.19 10.49
CA SER A 27 2.31 -5.31 11.37
C SER A 27 1.24 -4.81 12.32
N LEU A 28 0.04 -5.38 12.23
CA LEU A 28 -1.13 -4.99 13.03
C LEU A 28 -1.57 -6.16 13.90
N VAL A 29 -2.03 -5.86 15.11
CA VAL A 29 -2.61 -6.84 16.02
C VAL A 29 -4.12 -6.75 15.90
N THR A 30 -4.77 -7.88 15.62
CA THR A 30 -6.24 -7.96 15.58
C THR A 30 -6.83 -7.69 16.96
N ASP A 31 -8.00 -7.06 17.01
CA ASP A 31 -8.76 -6.89 18.24
C ASP A 31 -9.26 -8.24 18.81
N PRO A 32 -9.85 -8.29 20.03
CA PRO A 32 -10.39 -9.51 20.61
C PRO A 32 -11.54 -10.18 19.82
N ARG A 33 -12.06 -9.51 18.78
CA ARG A 33 -13.10 -10.00 17.87
C ARG A 33 -12.52 -10.47 16.53
N GLY A 34 -11.21 -10.35 16.32
CA GLY A 34 -10.51 -10.73 15.09
C GLY A 34 -10.48 -9.67 14.00
N ASN A 35 -10.85 -8.41 14.29
CA ASN A 35 -10.84 -7.33 13.30
C ASN A 35 -9.52 -6.57 13.31
N LEU A 36 -9.11 -6.07 12.14
CA LEU A 36 -7.99 -5.13 12.01
C LEU A 36 -8.43 -3.94 11.14
N GLU A 37 -8.01 -2.74 11.53
CA GLU A 37 -8.27 -1.51 10.79
C GLU A 37 -6.94 -0.87 10.44
N PHE A 38 -6.78 -0.44 9.18
CA PHE A 38 -5.58 0.25 8.72
C PHE A 38 -5.93 1.34 7.72
N THR A 39 -5.11 2.40 7.70
CA THR A 39 -5.19 3.45 6.68
C THR A 39 -4.07 3.23 5.68
N GLY A 40 -4.43 3.03 4.41
CA GLY A 40 -3.49 2.79 3.32
C GLY A 40 -3.69 3.77 2.15
N PHE A 41 -2.81 3.66 1.17
CA PHE A 41 -2.95 4.32 -0.12
C PHE A 41 -3.73 3.43 -1.08
N ALA A 42 -4.41 3.98 -2.08
CA ALA A 42 -5.06 3.12 -3.07
C ALA A 42 -4.02 2.30 -3.84
N GLY A 43 -4.24 0.99 -3.92
CA GLY A 43 -3.30 0.03 -4.47
C GLY A 43 -3.61 -1.40 -4.02
N GLU A 44 -2.77 -2.32 -4.46
CA GLU A 44 -2.86 -3.73 -4.11
C GLU A 44 -2.08 -4.01 -2.82
N TYR A 45 -2.69 -4.77 -1.92
CA TYR A 45 -2.10 -5.18 -0.66
C TYR A 45 -2.16 -6.69 -0.51
N GLU A 46 -1.14 -7.24 0.13
CA GLU A 46 -1.11 -8.62 0.57
C GLU A 46 -1.26 -8.65 2.10
N ILE A 47 -2.26 -9.35 2.60
CA ILE A 47 -2.46 -9.57 4.03
C ILE A 47 -2.10 -11.01 4.34
N SER A 48 -1.18 -11.19 5.28
CA SER A 48 -0.81 -12.51 5.79
C SER A 48 -1.25 -12.67 7.25
N CYS A 49 -2.02 -13.71 7.56
CA CYS A 49 -2.49 -14.02 8.91
C CYS A 49 -2.47 -15.54 9.13
N LEU A 50 -1.87 -16.00 10.24
CA LEU A 50 -1.77 -17.42 10.62
C LEU A 50 -1.25 -18.36 9.51
N GLY A 51 -0.37 -17.84 8.63
CA GLY A 51 0.20 -18.61 7.52
C GLY A 51 -0.67 -18.67 6.25
N GLU A 52 -1.84 -18.04 6.27
CA GLU A 52 -2.62 -17.79 5.06
C GLU A 52 -2.35 -16.38 4.54
N THR A 53 -2.37 -16.25 3.21
CA THR A 53 -2.10 -15.00 2.50
C THR A 53 -3.27 -14.67 1.59
N LYS A 54 -3.70 -13.41 1.59
CA LYS A 54 -4.81 -12.93 0.77
C LYS A 54 -4.50 -11.58 0.14
N GLU A 55 -4.77 -11.48 -1.15
CA GLU A 55 -4.64 -10.24 -1.91
C GLU A 55 -5.93 -9.42 -1.80
N ILE A 56 -5.78 -8.13 -1.52
CA ILE A 56 -6.89 -7.17 -1.50
C ILE A 56 -6.53 -5.91 -2.30
N SER A 57 -7.49 -5.39 -3.06
CA SER A 57 -7.33 -4.13 -3.79
C SER A 57 -8.00 -3.00 -3.00
N LEU A 58 -7.21 -2.09 -2.43
CA LEU A 58 -7.73 -0.90 -1.77
C LEU A 58 -8.01 0.18 -2.82
N LYS A 59 -9.29 0.51 -3.00
CA LYS A 59 -9.70 1.59 -3.91
C LYS A 59 -9.88 2.88 -3.13
N ARG A 60 -9.65 4.03 -3.78
CA ARG A 60 -10.09 5.31 -3.22
C ARG A 60 -11.60 5.29 -3.12
N THR A 61 -12.13 5.40 -1.91
CA THR A 61 -13.47 5.91 -1.73
C THR A 61 -13.42 7.41 -2.06
N PRO A 62 -14.17 7.91 -3.05
CA PRO A 62 -14.32 9.34 -3.21
C PRO A 62 -14.84 9.91 -1.88
N LYS A 63 -14.24 11.01 -1.42
CA LYS A 63 -14.84 11.80 -0.33
C LYS A 63 -16.13 12.41 -0.88
N GLU A 64 -17.24 11.70 -0.78
CA GLU A 64 -18.55 12.31 -0.96
C GLU A 64 -18.76 13.36 0.16
N ASN A 65 -19.03 14.58 -0.30
CA ASN A 65 -19.37 15.81 0.40
C ASN A 65 -19.55 15.77 1.94
N TYR A 66 -18.53 16.20 2.67
CA TYR A 66 -18.69 16.72 4.05
C TYR A 66 -19.54 18.01 4.11
N GLN A 67 -19.87 18.61 2.96
CA GLN A 67 -20.59 19.89 2.90
C GLN A 67 -22.12 19.76 2.94
N GLU A 68 -22.70 18.57 2.72
CA GLU A 68 -24.17 18.37 2.77
C GLU A 68 -24.70 17.93 4.14
N MET A 69 -23.86 17.40 5.03
CA MET A 69 -24.31 16.89 6.34
C MET A 69 -24.42 17.97 7.44
N VAL A 70 -24.01 19.22 7.17
CA VAL A 70 -23.99 20.31 8.18
C VAL A 70 -25.14 21.33 8.02
N MET A 71 -26.02 21.14 7.03
CA MET A 71 -27.09 22.10 6.70
C MET A 71 -28.46 21.44 6.43
N GLY A 72 -28.69 20.24 6.96
CA GLY A 72 -30.00 19.55 6.94
C GLY A 72 -30.70 19.64 8.29
#